data_AF-A0A7Y3FCD6-F1
#
_entry.id   AF-A0A7Y3FCD6-F1
#
_cell.length_a   1.000
_cell.length_b   1.000
_cell.length_c   1.000
_cell.angle_alpha   90.00
_cell.angle_beta   90.00
_cell.angle_gamma   90.00
#
_symmetry.space_group_name_H-M   'P 1'
#
loop_
_entity.id
_entity.type
_entity.pdbx_description
1 polymer ?
#
loop_
_entity_poly.entity_id
_entity_poly.type
_entity_poly.pdbx_seq_one_letter_code
_entity_poly.pdbx_strand_id
1 'polypeptide(L)'
;MKNQESNVQMNKSYTVLISLIVALGGFLLGFDSAVISGAVKGITIYFEMTEWMLGFSVGCVVFGAMAGNLLAGPMSDRFGRKSILIVVAALFTISA
;
A
#
# COMPACT_ATOMS: atom_id res chain seq x y z
N MET A 1 -30.05 -5.80 28.65
CA MET A 1 -28.62 -5.71 28.30
C MET A 1 -28.46 -4.45 27.46
N LYS A 2 -27.93 -3.37 28.05
CA LYS A 2 -27.91 -2.03 27.45
C LYS A 2 -26.82 -1.94 26.39
N ASN A 3 -27.23 -1.69 25.15
CA ASN A 3 -26.37 -1.33 24.03
C ASN A 3 -25.59 -0.06 24.40
N GLN A 4 -24.28 -0.20 24.59
CA GLN A 4 -23.37 0.93 24.67
C GLN A 4 -23.13 1.45 23.26
N GLU A 5 -23.96 2.41 22.82
CA GLU A 5 -23.60 3.28 21.71
C GLU A 5 -22.41 4.13 22.17
N SER A 6 -21.20 3.66 21.86
CA SER A 6 -19.98 4.44 22.04
C SER A 6 -20.11 5.69 21.17
N ASN A 7 -20.47 6.82 21.80
CA ASN A 7 -20.35 8.14 21.21
C ASN A 7 -18.86 8.41 21.00
N VAL A 8 -18.34 7.99 19.84
CA VAL A 8 -16.99 8.35 19.42
C VAL A 8 -17.01 9.87 19.24
N GLN A 9 -16.47 10.60 20.21
CA GLN A 9 -16.31 12.04 20.12
C GLN A 9 -15.22 12.31 19.08
N MET A 10 -15.62 12.32 17.81
CA MET A 10 -14.72 12.46 16.66
C MET A 10 -14.17 13.87 16.67
N ASN A 11 -12.90 14.02 17.05
CA ASN A 11 -12.19 15.25 16.79
C ASN A 11 -12.09 15.39 15.25
N LYS A 12 -12.95 16.23 14.65
CA LYS A 12 -13.12 16.35 13.18
C LYS A 12 -11.77 16.51 12.48
N SER A 13 -10.87 17.29 13.05
CA SER A 13 -9.52 17.51 12.53
C SER A 13 -8.69 16.21 12.49
N TYR A 14 -8.74 15.41 13.55
CA TYR A 14 -8.00 14.15 13.65
C TYR A 14 -8.52 13.08 12.66
N THR A 15 -9.84 13.03 12.47
CA THR A 15 -10.46 12.10 11.51
C THR A 15 -10.10 12.47 10.07
N VAL A 16 -10.16 13.77 9.74
CA VAL A 16 -9.77 14.27 8.41
C VAL A 16 -8.30 13.94 8.13
N LEU A 17 -7.40 14.17 9.10
CA LEU A 17 -5.98 13.80 8.95
C LEU A 17 -5.78 12.31 8.70
N ILE A 18 -6.43 11.43 9.47
CA ILE A 18 -6.31 9.98 9.26
C ILE A 18 -6.86 9.59 7.88
N SER A 19 -8.01 10.14 7.49
CA SER A 19 -8.58 9.85 6.16
C SER A 19 -7.68 10.31 5.02
N LEU A 20 -7.01 11.46 5.17
CA LEU A 20 -6.02 11.96 4.22
C LEU A 20 -4.82 11.01 4.13
N ILE A 21 -4.28 10.57 5.27
CA ILE A 21 -3.14 9.63 5.32
C ILE A 21 -3.52 8.31 4.62
N VAL A 22 -4.72 7.79 4.88
CA VAL A 22 -5.23 6.56 4.24
C VAL A 22 -5.43 6.78 2.73
N ALA A 23 -5.98 7.92 2.32
CA ALA A 23 -6.17 8.27 0.91
C ALA A 23 -4.83 8.43 0.17
N LEU A 24 -3.83 9.04 0.80
CA LEU A 24 -2.47 9.17 0.26
C LEU A 24 -1.81 7.79 0.10
N GLY A 25 -2.06 6.85 1.02
CA GLY A 25 -1.61 5.46 0.87
C GLY A 25 -2.20 4.80 -0.39
N GLY A 26 -3.51 4.94 -0.61
CA GLY A 26 -4.15 4.44 -1.84
C GLY A 26 -3.68 5.16 -3.10
N PHE A 27 -3.42 6.46 -3.00
CA PHE A 27 -2.88 7.27 -4.10
C PHE A 27 -1.47 6.81 -4.51
N LEU A 28 -0.57 6.59 -3.56
CA LEU A 28 0.80 6.12 -3.83
C LEU A 28 0.80 4.75 -4.52
N LEU A 29 -0.10 3.86 -4.10
CA LEU A 29 -0.25 2.53 -4.70
C LEU A 29 -0.73 2.62 -6.17
N GLY A 30 -1.63 3.56 -6.46
CA GLY A 30 -2.06 3.84 -7.84
C GLY A 30 -0.98 4.56 -8.68
N PHE A 31 -0.19 5.43 -8.06
CA PHE A 31 0.87 6.18 -8.71
C PHE A 31 1.98 5.27 -9.25
N ASP A 32 2.42 4.29 -8.45
CA ASP A 32 3.44 3.31 -8.88
C ASP A 32 2.99 2.53 -10.14
N SER A 33 1.74 2.06 -10.15
CA SER A 33 1.15 1.38 -11.31
C SER A 33 1.07 2.27 -12.56
N ALA A 34 0.75 3.57 -12.38
CA ALA A 34 0.71 4.54 -13.48
C ALA A 34 2.11 4.80 -14.07
N VAL A 35 3.14 4.91 -13.21
CA VAL A 35 4.54 5.10 -13.64
C VAL A 35 5.05 3.87 -14.40
N ILE A 36 4.79 2.65 -13.91
CA ILE A 36 5.18 1.41 -14.58
C ILE A 36 4.56 1.33 -15.97
N SER A 37 3.26 1.61 -16.09
CA SER A 37 2.55 1.60 -17.39
C SER A 37 3.16 2.60 -18.38
N GLY A 38 3.58 3.79 -17.91
CA GLY A 38 4.27 4.79 -18.73
C GLY A 38 5.69 4.39 -19.11
N ALA A 39 6.40 3.67 -18.24
CA ALA A 39 7.78 3.26 -18.43
C ALA A 39 7.93 1.97 -19.26
N VAL A 40 6.93 1.08 -19.26
CA VAL A 40 6.96 -0.24 -19.91
C VAL A 40 7.49 -0.17 -21.34
N LYS A 41 6.97 0.74 -22.17
CA LYS A 41 7.38 0.88 -23.57
C LYS A 41 8.85 1.29 -23.72
N GLY A 42 9.36 2.14 -22.84
CA GLY A 42 10.76 2.55 -22.83
C GLY A 42 11.70 1.44 -22.39
N ILE A 43 11.30 0.69 -21.36
CA ILE A 43 12.06 -0.45 -20.82
C ILE A 43 12.11 -1.60 -21.85
N THR A 44 11.01 -1.87 -22.57
CA THR A 44 10.99 -2.89 -23.63
C THR A 44 12.02 -2.60 -24.73
N ILE A 45 12.10 -1.34 -25.17
CA ILE A 45 13.02 -0.93 -26.25
C ILE A 45 14.47 -0.93 -25.75
N TYR A 46 14.70 -0.49 -24.51
CA TYR A 46 16.06 -0.39 -23.94
C TYR A 46 16.68 -1.75 -23.62
N PHE A 47 15.88 -2.71 -23.14
CA PHE A 47 16.35 -4.04 -22.72
C PHE A 47 16.03 -5.16 -23.72
N GLU A 48 15.42 -4.86 -24.88
CA GLU A 48 14.96 -5.84 -25.87
C GLU A 48 14.18 -7.02 -25.25
N MET A 49 13.33 -6.71 -24.25
CA MET A 49 12.64 -7.74 -23.47
C MET A 49 11.48 -8.37 -24.26
N THR A 50 11.36 -9.69 -24.19
CA THR A 50 10.18 -10.43 -24.68
C THR A 50 8.96 -10.13 -23.81
N GLU A 51 7.74 -10.18 -24.39
CA GLU A 51 6.47 -9.93 -23.70
C GLU A 51 6.29 -10.75 -22.41
N TRP A 52 6.75 -12.00 -22.41
CA TRP A 52 6.75 -12.87 -21.23
C TRP A 52 7.58 -12.32 -20.07
N MET A 53 8.76 -11.80 -20.37
CA MET A 53 9.70 -11.27 -19.39
C MET A 53 9.18 -9.97 -18.79
N LEU A 54 8.59 -9.12 -19.63
CA LEU A 54 7.95 -7.87 -19.20
C LEU A 54 6.73 -8.15 -18.31
N GLY A 55 5.86 -9.07 -18.73
CA GLY A 55 4.68 -9.47 -17.98
C GLY A 55 5.03 -10.07 -16.62
N PHE A 56 6.08 -10.90 -16.55
CA PHE A 56 6.58 -11.43 -15.29
C PHE A 56 7.10 -10.30 -14.38
N SER A 57 7.89 -9.38 -14.92
CA SER A 57 8.49 -8.28 -14.15
C SER A 57 7.44 -7.34 -13.55
N VAL A 58 6.42 -6.96 -14.32
CA VAL A 58 5.29 -6.14 -13.83
C VAL A 58 4.39 -6.94 -12.89
N GLY A 59 4.17 -8.23 -13.18
CA GLY A 59 3.35 -9.11 -12.36
C GLY A 59 3.92 -9.36 -10.97
N CYS A 60 5.24 -9.41 -10.81
CA CYS A 60 5.89 -9.56 -9.50
C CYS A 60 5.52 -8.44 -8.52
N VAL A 61 5.37 -7.20 -8.99
CA VAL A 61 4.96 -6.06 -8.16
C VAL A 61 3.55 -6.28 -7.59
N VAL A 62 2.61 -6.71 -8.44
CA VAL A 62 1.23 -7.00 -8.04
C VAL A 62 1.16 -8.19 -7.08
N PHE A 63 1.94 -9.25 -7.36
CA PHE A 63 2.04 -10.40 -6.46
C PHE A 63 2.60 -10.03 -5.08
N GLY A 64 3.63 -9.17 -5.05
CA GLY A 64 4.19 -8.64 -3.81
C GLY A 64 3.17 -7.83 -3.02
N ALA A 65 2.42 -6.95 -3.69
CA ALA A 65 1.35 -6.17 -3.06
C ALA A 65 0.22 -7.05 -2.52
N MET A 66 -0.18 -8.08 -3.27
CA MET A 66 -1.20 -9.06 -2.83
C MET A 66 -0.73 -9.81 -1.58
N ALA A 67 0.49 -10.36 -1.60
CA ALA A 67 1.05 -11.06 -0.45
C ALA A 67 1.20 -10.13 0.77
N GLY A 68 1.65 -8.89 0.55
CA GLY A 68 1.77 -7.88 1.60
C GLY A 68 0.43 -7.55 2.26
N ASN A 69 -0.63 -7.35 1.48
CA ASN A 69 -1.97 -7.08 2.03
C ASN A 69 -2.54 -8.27 2.81
N LEU A 70 -2.33 -9.50 2.31
CA LEU A 70 -2.77 -10.72 2.98
C LEU A 70 -2.08 -10.91 4.34
N LEU A 71 -0.80 -10.55 4.43
CA LEU A 71 -0.03 -10.62 5.68
C LEU A 71 -0.36 -9.45 6.63
N ALA A 72 -0.65 -8.26 6.09
CA ALA A 72 -0.88 -7.05 6.87
C ALA A 72 -2.11 -7.16 7.81
N GLY A 73 -3.19 -7.83 7.37
CA GLY A 73 -4.41 -8.02 8.17
C GLY A 73 -4.16 -8.77 9.49
N PRO A 74 -3.82 -10.07 9.47
CA PRO A 74 -3.61 -10.86 10.68
C PRO A 74 -2.42 -10.37 11.51
N MET A 75 -1.41 -9.75 10.87
CA MET A 75 -0.30 -9.16 11.60
C MET A 75 -0.78 -7.93 12.41
N SER A 76 -1.64 -7.08 11.84
CA SER A 76 -2.23 -5.89 12.49
C SER A 76 -3.01 -6.24 13.74
N ASP A 77 -3.76 -7.33 13.68
CA ASP A 77 -4.56 -7.81 14.80
C ASP A 77 -3.71 -8.46 15.90
N ARG A 78 -2.57 -9.08 15.55
CA ARG A 78 -1.72 -9.80 16.52
C ARG A 78 -0.68 -8.93 17.22
N PHE A 79 -0.12 -7.92 16.55
CA PHE A 79 0.96 -7.06 17.09
C PHE A 79 0.49 -5.66 17.51
N GLY A 80 -0.78 -5.33 17.28
CA GLY A 80 -1.38 -4.02 17.55
C GLY A 80 -1.08 -2.99 16.45
N ARG A 81 -2.13 -2.28 16.00
CA ARG A 81 -2.10 -1.30 14.89
C ARG A 81 -0.93 -0.31 14.91
N LYS A 82 -0.46 0.12 16.10
CA LYS A 82 0.58 1.15 16.24
C LYS A 82 1.98 0.61 15.91
N SER A 83 2.29 -0.63 16.28
CA SER A 83 3.59 -1.26 16.03
C SER A 83 3.81 -1.53 14.54
N ILE A 84 2.75 -1.92 13.84
CA ILE A 84 2.80 -2.20 12.40
C ILE A 84 2.91 -0.93 11.57
N LEU A 85 2.25 0.16 11.97
CA LEU A 85 2.45 1.45 11.31
C LEU A 85 3.92 1.93 11.39
N ILE A 86 4.61 1.67 12.51
CA ILE A 86 6.04 2.01 12.67
C ILE A 86 6.92 1.12 11.79
N VAL A 87 6.64 -0.18 11.72
CA VAL A 87 7.39 -1.12 10.86
C VAL A 87 7.20 -0.81 9.38
N VAL A 88 5.96 -0.50 8.96
CA VAL A 88 5.66 -0.09 7.58
C VAL A 88 6.37 1.23 7.24
N ALA A 89 6.38 2.21 8.14
CA ALA A 89 7.10 3.46 7.94
C ALA A 89 8.63 3.24 7.81
N ALA A 90 9.21 2.35 8.61
CA ALA A 90 10.63 1.99 8.52
C ALA A 90 10.97 1.28 7.22
N LEU A 91 10.17 0.29 6.81
CA LEU A 91 10.33 -0.41 5.53
C LEU A 91 10.20 0.53 4.34
N PHE A 92 9.25 1.47 4.39
CA PHE A 92 9.08 2.47 3.33
C PHE A 92 10.28 3.42 3.25
N THR A 93 10.86 3.81 4.39
CA THR A 93 12.06 4.67 4.45
C THR A 93 13.30 3.97 3.90
N ILE A 94 13.43 2.66 4.11
CA ILE A 94 14.56 1.88 3.58
C ILE A 94 14.42 1.65 2.07
N SER A 95 13.18 1.59 1.57
CA SER A 95 12.90 1.34 0.16
C SER A 95 12.93 2.60 -0.73
N ALA A 96 12.77 3.80 -0.14
CA ALA A 96 12.77 5.09 -0.84
C ALA A 96 14.19 5.67 -0.94
#